data_AF-A0A5E8CIW4-F1
#
_entry.id   AF-A0A5E8CIW4-F1
#
_cell.length_a   1.000
_cell.length_b   1.000
_cell.length_c   1.000
_cell.angle_alpha   90.00
_cell.angle_beta   90.00
_cell.angle_gamma   90.00
#
_symmetry.space_group_name_H-M   'P 1'
#
loop_
_entity.id
_entity.type
_entity.pdbx_description
1 polymer ?
#
loop_
_entity_poly.entity_id
_entity_poly.type
_entity_poly.pdbx_seq_one_letter_code
_entity_poly.pdbx_strand_id
1 'polypeptide(L)'
;MSKAIYLGAGTDILPLILYSSIKNWILVDSQPLSEFGIIREKGYERKSFIPELLCKMNKHNFLYQSSNFENKLIFYNSKTKQKVLYYINCAIPEEYNKIKEDISGWNVLVDIGFHPNNIIFDAAAIDTPLLLIGHANTCYYFDKEADDYNDVINTIHLKNFYFSKYELINKQKKIIQCNNICDFEKKRGEFNYDSDYFSPTYEA
;
A
#
# COMPACT_ATOMS: atom_id res chain seq x y z
N MET A 1 5.03 12.21 -15.18
CA MET A 1 3.67 11.65 -14.98
C MET A 1 3.72 10.81 -13.72
N SER A 2 2.87 11.06 -12.72
CA SER A 2 2.98 10.32 -11.45
C SER A 2 2.53 8.87 -11.59
N LYS A 3 3.29 7.97 -10.96
CA LYS A 3 3.02 6.54 -10.90
C LYS A 3 3.14 6.10 -9.44
N ALA A 4 2.04 5.56 -8.91
CA ALA A 4 1.96 5.11 -7.53
C ALA A 4 2.10 3.60 -7.43
N ILE A 5 2.86 3.14 -6.44
CA ILE A 5 2.83 1.77 -5.95
C ILE A 5 2.11 1.76 -4.59
N TYR A 6 1.25 0.77 -4.39
CA TYR A 6 0.47 0.60 -3.17
C TYR A 6 0.64 -0.84 -2.65
N LEU A 7 1.36 -0.97 -1.55
CA LEU A 7 1.70 -2.26 -0.94
C LEU A 7 0.68 -2.65 0.13
N GLY A 8 0.22 -3.90 0.10
CA GLY A 8 -0.79 -4.41 1.04
C GLY A 8 -2.13 -3.70 0.92
N ALA A 9 -2.55 -3.37 -0.30
CA ALA A 9 -3.74 -2.56 -0.56
C ALA A 9 -5.04 -3.25 -0.10
N GLY A 10 -5.08 -4.57 0.00
CA GLY A 10 -6.26 -5.35 0.34
C GLY A 10 -7.46 -4.98 -0.53
N THR A 11 -8.61 -4.72 0.09
CA THR A 11 -9.74 -4.13 -0.65
C THR A 11 -9.75 -2.61 -0.52
N ASP A 12 -8.75 -1.98 0.10
CA ASP A 12 -8.71 -0.53 0.22
C ASP A 12 -8.44 0.16 -1.12
N ILE A 13 -9.32 1.10 -1.46
CA ILE A 13 -9.25 1.91 -2.66
C ILE A 13 -9.32 3.41 -2.34
N LEU A 14 -9.27 3.78 -1.05
CA LEU A 14 -9.38 5.16 -0.64
C LEU A 14 -8.28 6.05 -1.27
N PRO A 15 -7.00 5.63 -1.34
CA PRO A 15 -5.98 6.41 -2.04
C PRO A 15 -6.33 6.66 -3.51
N LEU A 16 -6.89 5.68 -4.21
CA LEU A 16 -7.26 5.83 -5.63
C LEU A 16 -8.33 6.92 -5.81
N ILE A 17 -9.27 7.01 -4.87
CA ILE A 17 -10.36 7.99 -4.86
C ILE A 17 -9.84 9.39 -4.53
N LEU A 18 -9.02 9.51 -3.48
CA LEU A 18 -8.51 10.81 -3.01
C LEU A 18 -7.49 11.41 -3.99
N TYR A 19 -6.67 10.57 -4.63
CA TYR A 19 -5.59 10.99 -5.52
C TYR A 19 -5.94 10.77 -7.00
N SER A 20 -7.07 11.31 -7.44
CA SER A 20 -7.55 11.22 -8.83
C SER A 20 -6.60 11.83 -9.89
N SER A 21 -5.62 12.64 -9.46
CA SER A 21 -4.57 13.20 -10.30
C SER A 21 -3.51 12.16 -10.71
N ILE A 22 -3.27 11.13 -9.90
CA ILE A 22 -2.32 10.03 -10.20
C ILE A 22 -2.99 9.09 -11.19
N LYS A 23 -2.43 8.99 -12.40
CA LYS A 23 -3.05 8.25 -13.51
C LYS A 23 -2.67 6.79 -13.59
N ASN A 24 -1.53 6.40 -13.04
CA ASN A 24 -1.03 5.03 -13.07
C ASN A 24 -0.86 4.51 -11.64
N TRP A 25 -1.58 3.46 -11.31
CA TRP A 25 -1.54 2.79 -10.01
C TRP A 25 -1.11 1.36 -10.17
N ILE A 26 -0.25 0.91 -9.27
CA ILE A 26 0.12 -0.49 -9.14
C ILE A 26 -0.13 -0.91 -7.70
N LEU A 27 -1.07 -1.82 -7.51
CA LEU A 27 -1.45 -2.35 -6.21
C LEU A 27 -0.84 -3.75 -6.11
N VAL A 28 -0.26 -4.08 -4.98
CA VAL A 28 0.39 -5.38 -4.74
C VAL A 28 -0.15 -5.96 -3.43
N ASP A 29 -0.66 -7.17 -3.50
CA ASP A 29 -1.20 -7.87 -2.33
C ASP A 29 -1.00 -9.39 -2.44
N SER A 30 -0.78 -10.06 -1.31
CA SER A 30 -0.67 -11.52 -1.21
C SER A 30 -2.03 -12.23 -1.20
N GLN A 31 -3.12 -11.50 -0.98
CA GLN A 31 -4.49 -12.01 -1.06
C GLN A 31 -4.87 -12.32 -2.52
N PRO A 32 -5.78 -13.29 -2.75
CA PRO A 32 -6.54 -14.07 -1.77
C PRO A 32 -5.78 -15.19 -1.04
N LEU A 33 -4.57 -15.56 -1.46
CA LEU A 33 -3.89 -16.75 -0.93
C LEU A 33 -3.46 -16.61 0.54
N SER A 34 -3.06 -15.43 0.98
CA SER A 34 -2.64 -15.19 2.36
C SER A 34 -2.75 -13.72 2.75
N GLU A 35 -3.11 -13.45 4.00
CA GLU A 35 -2.93 -12.13 4.63
C GLU A 35 -1.48 -11.87 5.06
N PHE A 36 -0.63 -12.90 5.12
CA PHE A 36 0.74 -12.86 5.62
C PHE A 36 1.77 -13.22 4.54
N GLY A 37 1.61 -12.70 3.33
CA GLY A 37 2.60 -12.88 2.27
C GLY A 37 2.66 -14.31 1.72
N ILE A 38 3.77 -15.00 1.99
CA ILE A 38 4.03 -16.37 1.49
C ILE A 38 3.43 -17.48 2.37
N ILE A 39 2.97 -17.16 3.57
CA ILE A 39 2.45 -18.15 4.52
C ILE A 39 1.10 -18.67 4.01
N ARG A 40 1.07 -19.90 3.48
CA ARG A 40 -0.13 -20.55 2.93
C ARG A 40 -0.72 -21.54 3.92
N GLU A 41 -0.89 -21.12 5.17
CA GLU A 41 -1.60 -21.93 6.16
C GLU A 41 -3.12 -21.82 5.96
N LYS A 42 -3.81 -22.94 6.19
CA LYS A 42 -5.26 -23.02 6.07
C LYS A 42 -5.91 -22.13 7.13
N GLY A 43 -6.74 -21.20 6.70
CA GLY A 43 -7.43 -20.23 7.55
C GLY A 43 -7.01 -18.78 7.28
N TYR A 44 -5.87 -18.55 6.63
CA TYR A 44 -5.44 -17.21 6.23
C TYR A 44 -5.84 -16.83 4.79
N GLU A 45 -6.50 -17.74 4.07
CA GLU A 45 -7.03 -17.42 2.74
C GLU A 45 -8.31 -16.57 2.82
N ARG A 46 -8.42 -15.58 1.94
CA ARG A 46 -9.62 -14.73 1.82
C ARG A 46 -10.40 -15.05 0.56
N LYS A 47 -11.24 -16.08 0.62
CA LYS A 47 -12.04 -16.58 -0.52
C LYS A 47 -12.93 -15.51 -1.16
N SER A 48 -13.44 -14.57 -0.36
CA SER A 48 -14.30 -13.47 -0.83
C SER A 48 -13.55 -12.25 -1.35
N PHE A 49 -12.21 -12.24 -1.28
CA PHE A 49 -11.39 -11.07 -1.63
C PHE A 49 -11.65 -10.56 -3.04
N ILE A 50 -11.63 -11.45 -4.05
CA ILE A 50 -11.82 -11.05 -5.45
C ILE A 50 -13.22 -10.48 -5.69
N PRO A 51 -14.33 -11.17 -5.31
CA PRO A 51 -15.67 -10.58 -5.38
C PRO A 51 -15.80 -9.23 -4.66
N GLU A 52 -15.24 -9.09 -3.45
CA GLU A 52 -15.26 -7.84 -2.68
C GLU A 52 -14.51 -6.71 -3.39
N LEU A 53 -13.31 -6.99 -3.88
CA LEU A 53 -12.48 -6.05 -4.63
C LEU A 53 -13.20 -5.58 -5.90
N LEU A 54 -13.75 -6.50 -6.70
CA LEU A 54 -14.50 -6.16 -7.92
C LEU A 54 -15.72 -5.29 -7.60
N CYS A 55 -16.49 -5.64 -6.56
CA CYS A 55 -17.64 -4.87 -6.12
C CYS A 55 -17.24 -3.44 -5.71
N LYS A 56 -16.18 -3.31 -4.90
CA LYS A 56 -15.71 -2.02 -4.40
C LYS A 56 -15.11 -1.14 -5.50
N MET A 57 -14.31 -1.71 -6.40
CA MET A 57 -13.79 -1.01 -7.58
C MET A 57 -14.94 -0.51 -8.48
N ASN A 58 -15.90 -1.37 -8.80
CA ASN A 58 -17.04 -1.02 -9.66
C ASN A 58 -17.90 0.09 -9.06
N LYS A 59 -18.18 0.04 -7.73
CA LYS A 59 -18.90 1.09 -7.01
C LYS A 59 -18.26 2.48 -7.15
N HIS A 60 -16.95 2.54 -7.40
CA HIS A 60 -16.19 3.77 -7.59
C HIS A 60 -15.78 4.03 -9.05
N ASN A 61 -16.49 3.41 -10.01
CA ASN A 61 -16.30 3.56 -11.46
C ASN A 61 -14.96 3.02 -12.00
N PHE A 62 -14.28 2.15 -11.25
CA PHE A 62 -13.16 1.38 -11.77
C PHE A 62 -13.68 0.10 -12.41
N LEU A 63 -13.82 0.12 -13.74
CA LEU A 63 -14.31 -1.01 -14.50
C LEU A 63 -13.19 -2.02 -14.71
N TYR A 64 -13.47 -3.29 -14.40
CA TYR A 64 -12.55 -4.39 -14.67
C TYR A 64 -12.39 -4.58 -16.18
N GLN A 65 -11.15 -4.58 -16.63
CA GLN A 65 -10.76 -4.94 -17.99
C GLN A 65 -10.12 -6.32 -17.86
N SER A 66 -10.73 -7.34 -18.48
CA SER A 66 -10.27 -8.73 -18.44
C SER A 66 -8.75 -8.83 -18.55
N SER A 67 -8.13 -9.65 -17.70
CA SER A 67 -6.70 -9.92 -17.74
C SER A 67 -6.42 -11.32 -18.30
N ASN A 68 -5.39 -11.41 -19.15
CA ASN A 68 -4.86 -12.70 -19.61
C ASN A 68 -3.85 -13.31 -18.62
N PHE A 69 -3.62 -12.66 -17.47
CA PHE A 69 -2.63 -13.06 -16.48
C PHE A 69 -3.34 -13.50 -15.19
N GLU A 70 -2.99 -14.68 -14.69
CA GLU A 70 -3.64 -15.33 -13.54
C GLU A 70 -3.61 -14.49 -12.25
N ASN A 71 -2.53 -13.72 -12.03
CA ASN A 71 -2.29 -12.96 -10.80
C ASN A 71 -2.34 -11.43 -11.00
N LYS A 72 -2.94 -10.94 -12.08
CA LYS A 72 -3.02 -9.51 -12.36
C LYS A 72 -4.42 -9.13 -12.80
N LEU A 73 -5.01 -8.14 -12.16
CA LEU A 73 -6.28 -7.54 -12.55
C LEU A 73 -6.03 -6.13 -13.10
N ILE A 74 -6.79 -5.72 -14.12
CA ILE A 74 -6.66 -4.40 -14.71
C ILE A 74 -7.98 -3.66 -14.50
N PHE A 75 -7.91 -2.45 -13.97
CA PHE A 75 -9.08 -1.58 -13.85
C PHE A 75 -8.83 -0.25 -14.55
N TYR A 76 -9.90 0.32 -15.09
CA TYR A 76 -9.88 1.65 -15.67
C TYR A 76 -11.06 2.49 -15.20
N ASN A 77 -10.76 3.71 -14.78
CA ASN A 77 -11.75 4.72 -14.44
C ASN A 77 -11.84 5.76 -15.56
N SER A 78 -12.92 5.73 -16.33
CA SER A 78 -13.11 6.60 -17.50
C SER A 78 -13.29 8.07 -17.13
N LYS A 79 -13.74 8.38 -15.91
CA LYS A 79 -13.95 9.74 -15.41
C LYS A 79 -12.64 10.40 -14.99
N THR A 80 -11.83 9.70 -14.20
CA THR A 80 -10.55 10.22 -13.68
C THR A 80 -9.36 9.91 -14.60
N LYS A 81 -9.56 9.04 -15.61
CA LYS A 81 -8.51 8.52 -16.50
C LYS A 81 -7.41 7.76 -15.74
N GLN A 82 -7.78 7.14 -14.62
CA GLN A 82 -6.86 6.32 -13.82
C GLN A 82 -6.85 4.89 -14.35
N LYS A 83 -5.67 4.31 -14.50
CA LYS A 83 -5.42 2.90 -14.75
C LYS A 83 -4.83 2.26 -13.50
N VAL A 84 -5.35 1.10 -13.13
CA VAL A 84 -4.90 0.30 -11.98
C VAL A 84 -4.45 -1.06 -12.49
N LEU A 85 -3.22 -1.43 -12.16
CA LEU A 85 -2.69 -2.78 -12.28
C LEU A 85 -2.66 -3.37 -10.87
N TYR A 86 -3.50 -4.37 -10.60
CA TYR A 86 -3.59 -4.98 -9.27
C TYR A 86 -2.96 -6.37 -9.33
N TYR A 87 -1.81 -6.56 -8.69
CA TYR A 87 -1.19 -7.86 -8.48
C TYR A 87 -1.78 -8.52 -7.24
N ILE A 88 -2.44 -9.65 -7.45
CA ILE A 88 -2.98 -10.52 -6.41
C ILE A 88 -2.03 -11.70 -6.22
N ASN A 89 -2.11 -12.39 -5.08
CA ASN A 89 -1.23 -13.54 -4.78
C ASN A 89 0.26 -13.20 -4.92
N CYS A 90 0.62 -11.95 -4.69
CA CYS A 90 1.95 -11.42 -4.91
C CYS A 90 2.56 -11.00 -3.57
N ALA A 91 3.53 -11.78 -3.09
CA ALA A 91 4.29 -11.50 -1.89
C ALA A 91 5.68 -10.97 -2.28
N ILE A 92 6.11 -9.90 -1.61
CA ILE A 92 7.43 -9.28 -1.82
C ILE A 92 8.26 -9.64 -0.58
N PRO A 93 9.49 -10.17 -0.74
CA PRO A 93 10.36 -10.06 -1.93
C PRO A 93 10.25 -11.17 -2.99
N GLU A 94 9.57 -12.29 -2.74
CA GLU A 94 9.65 -13.50 -3.57
C GLU A 94 9.17 -13.29 -5.01
N GLU A 95 8.13 -12.49 -5.20
CA GLU A 95 7.49 -12.23 -6.48
C GLU A 95 8.01 -10.93 -7.15
N TYR A 96 8.96 -10.22 -6.53
CA TYR A 96 9.48 -8.94 -7.01
C TYR A 96 9.93 -9.00 -8.47
N ASN A 97 10.70 -10.03 -8.84
CA ASN A 97 11.21 -10.18 -10.20
C ASN A 97 10.12 -10.29 -11.26
N LYS A 98 8.92 -10.79 -10.91
CA LYS A 98 7.79 -10.91 -11.84
C LYS A 98 7.08 -9.58 -12.08
N ILE A 99 7.20 -8.63 -11.16
CA ILE A 99 6.50 -7.35 -11.22
C ILE A 99 7.43 -6.15 -11.46
N LYS A 100 8.75 -6.31 -11.32
CA LYS A 100 9.74 -5.21 -11.31
C LYS A 100 9.62 -4.27 -12.51
N GLU A 101 9.39 -4.81 -13.71
CA GLU A 101 9.27 -4.01 -14.93
C GLU A 101 8.01 -3.16 -14.89
N ASP A 102 6.91 -3.77 -14.47
CA ASP A 102 5.63 -3.08 -14.32
C ASP A 102 5.71 -2.01 -13.23
N ILE A 103 6.41 -2.22 -12.10
CA ILE A 103 6.54 -1.21 -11.03
C ILE A 103 7.60 -0.13 -11.28
N SER A 104 8.57 -0.36 -12.16
CA SER A 104 9.70 0.55 -12.41
C SER A 104 9.31 2.01 -12.67
N GLY A 105 10.08 2.94 -12.09
CA GLY A 105 9.89 4.38 -12.23
C GLY A 105 8.69 4.93 -11.44
N TRP A 106 8.27 4.25 -10.38
CA TRP A 106 7.27 4.80 -9.46
C TRP A 106 7.84 5.98 -8.68
N ASN A 107 7.00 6.98 -8.37
CA ASN A 107 7.39 8.16 -7.61
C ASN A 107 6.43 8.52 -6.46
N VAL A 108 5.42 7.68 -6.24
CA VAL A 108 4.52 7.74 -5.09
C VAL A 108 4.48 6.36 -4.45
N LEU A 109 4.80 6.29 -3.16
CA LEU A 109 4.62 5.09 -2.36
C LEU A 109 3.40 5.29 -1.46
N VAL A 110 2.43 4.39 -1.56
CA VAL A 110 1.40 4.24 -0.55
C VAL A 110 1.73 3.00 0.27
N ASP A 111 1.93 3.19 1.56
CA ASP A 111 2.27 2.09 2.46
C ASP A 111 1.23 1.99 3.58
N ILE A 112 0.41 0.94 3.51
CA ILE A 112 -0.52 0.56 4.58
C ILE A 112 -0.41 -0.92 4.95
N GLY A 113 0.58 -1.64 4.41
CA GLY A 113 0.66 -3.10 4.45
C GLY A 113 1.63 -3.64 5.49
N PHE A 114 1.51 -4.93 5.83
CA PHE A 114 2.26 -5.54 6.94
C PHE A 114 3.72 -5.79 6.60
N HIS A 115 4.59 -4.87 7.06
CA HIS A 115 6.04 -4.93 6.90
C HIS A 115 6.43 -5.23 5.44
N PRO A 116 6.15 -4.32 4.50
CA PRO A 116 6.53 -4.55 3.12
C PRO A 116 8.05 -4.52 3.01
N ASN A 117 8.60 -5.43 2.21
CA ASN A 117 10.05 -5.48 1.98
C ASN A 117 10.52 -4.31 1.08
N ASN A 118 11.68 -3.75 1.41
CA ASN A 118 12.29 -2.55 0.85
C ASN A 118 12.91 -2.75 -0.54
N ILE A 119 12.95 -3.97 -1.07
CA ILE A 119 13.41 -4.26 -2.44
C ILE A 119 12.64 -3.44 -3.50
N ILE A 120 11.42 -2.98 -3.17
CA ILE A 120 10.63 -2.08 -4.03
C ILE A 120 11.32 -0.76 -4.37
N PHE A 121 12.28 -0.30 -3.56
CA PHE A 121 13.07 0.91 -3.83
C PHE A 121 14.03 0.76 -5.01
N ASP A 122 14.43 -0.47 -5.39
CA ASP A 122 15.23 -0.72 -6.60
C ASP A 122 14.47 -0.34 -7.88
N ALA A 123 13.14 -0.28 -7.81
CA ALA A 123 12.27 0.11 -8.92
C ALA A 123 11.80 1.57 -8.83
N ALA A 124 12.25 2.35 -7.85
CA ALA A 124 11.85 3.74 -7.68
C ALA A 124 12.41 4.65 -8.79
N ALA A 125 11.74 5.77 -9.06
CA ALA A 125 12.28 6.84 -9.90
C ALA A 125 13.28 7.69 -9.08
N ILE A 126 14.51 7.20 -8.96
CA ILE A 126 15.57 7.73 -8.08
C ILE A 126 15.89 9.21 -8.37
N ASP A 127 15.75 9.67 -9.61
CA ASP A 127 16.00 11.06 -10.01
C ASP A 127 14.78 11.98 -9.82
N THR A 128 13.71 11.51 -9.16
CA THR A 128 12.48 12.29 -8.96
C THR A 128 12.12 12.41 -7.48
N PRO A 129 11.58 13.57 -7.07
CA PRO A 129 11.01 13.75 -5.74
C PRO A 129 9.96 12.67 -5.43
N LEU A 130 10.25 11.74 -4.51
CA LEU A 130 9.29 10.73 -4.08
C LEU A 130 8.30 11.32 -3.06
N LEU A 131 7.06 10.86 -3.14
CA LEU A 131 5.98 11.14 -2.19
C LEU A 131 5.63 9.88 -1.39
N LEU A 132 5.62 9.98 -0.07
CA LEU A 132 5.06 8.96 0.83
C LEU A 132 3.63 9.32 1.20
N ILE A 133 2.71 8.37 1.02
CA ILE A 133 1.32 8.47 1.47
C ILE A 133 1.08 7.38 2.52
N GLY A 134 0.75 7.79 3.73
CA GLY A 134 0.32 6.89 4.81
C GLY A 134 -1.16 6.97 5.10
N HIS A 135 -1.61 6.10 5.97
CA HIS A 135 -2.95 6.15 6.55
C HIS A 135 -2.85 6.23 8.09
N ALA A 136 -3.74 6.98 8.74
CA ALA A 136 -3.74 7.10 10.19
C ALA A 136 -3.90 5.71 10.85
N ASN A 137 -4.84 4.92 10.36
CA ASN A 137 -5.13 3.57 10.87
C ASN A 137 -4.12 2.48 10.45
N THR A 138 -2.93 2.81 9.92
CA THR A 138 -1.94 1.76 9.69
C THR A 138 -1.51 1.15 11.02
N CYS A 139 -1.41 -0.18 11.05
CA CYS A 139 -1.06 -0.92 12.26
C CYS A 139 0.46 -1.06 12.49
N TYR A 140 1.30 -0.41 11.67
CA TYR A 140 2.75 -0.49 11.81
C TYR A 140 3.26 0.49 12.84
N TYR A 141 4.08 -0.02 13.75
CA TYR A 141 4.89 0.77 14.64
C TYR A 141 6.34 0.59 14.21
N PHE A 142 7.08 1.70 14.06
CA PHE A 142 8.52 1.61 13.84
C PHE A 142 9.16 1.19 15.17
N ASP A 143 9.53 -0.08 15.27
CA ASP A 143 10.30 -0.61 16.38
C ASP A 143 11.73 -0.87 15.92
N LYS A 144 12.64 0.02 16.31
CA LYS A 144 14.05 -0.06 15.94
C LYS A 144 14.73 -1.35 16.42
N GLU A 145 14.20 -2.01 17.45
CA GLU A 145 14.77 -3.23 18.01
C GLU A 145 14.13 -4.51 17.45
N ALA A 146 12.88 -4.43 16.97
CA ALA A 146 12.12 -5.59 16.49
C ALA A 146 11.96 -5.66 14.96
N ASP A 147 12.06 -4.54 14.24
CA ASP A 147 11.77 -4.50 12.80
C ASP A 147 12.93 -5.03 11.95
N ASP A 148 12.61 -5.77 10.88
CA ASP A 148 13.61 -6.27 9.92
C ASP A 148 14.20 -5.07 9.15
N TYR A 149 15.52 -4.98 9.08
CA TYR A 149 16.24 -3.95 8.28
C TYR A 149 15.77 -3.88 6.82
N ASN A 150 15.20 -4.97 6.32
CA ASN A 150 14.64 -5.06 4.98
C ASN A 150 13.22 -4.49 4.88
N ASP A 151 12.64 -3.91 5.93
CA ASP A 151 11.32 -3.30 5.85
C ASP A 151 11.38 -1.91 5.23
N VAL A 152 10.31 -1.58 4.50
CA VAL A 152 10.07 -0.26 3.92
C VAL A 152 10.12 0.81 5.00
N ILE A 153 9.54 0.55 6.18
CA ILE A 153 9.53 1.50 7.30
C ILE A 153 10.94 1.80 7.81
N ASN A 154 11.79 0.78 7.94
CA ASN A 154 13.19 0.94 8.31
C ASN A 154 13.93 1.81 7.30
N THR A 155 13.69 1.59 6.01
CA THR A 155 14.27 2.41 4.95
C THR A 155 13.80 3.86 5.02
N ILE A 156 12.50 4.10 5.22
CA ILE A 156 11.93 5.45 5.32
C ILE A 156 12.54 6.21 6.51
N HIS A 157 12.67 5.56 7.67
CA HIS A 157 13.12 6.20 8.91
C HIS A 157 14.64 6.36 9.00
N LEU A 158 15.40 5.36 8.54
CA LEU A 158 16.87 5.37 8.67
C LEU A 158 17.55 6.01 7.47
N LYS A 159 16.97 5.90 6.27
CA LYS A 159 17.55 6.39 5.02
C LYS A 159 16.75 7.59 4.50
N ASN A 160 16.65 8.64 5.31
CA ASN A 160 15.92 9.93 5.16
C ASN A 160 16.00 10.65 3.79
N PHE A 161 16.65 10.11 2.76
CA PHE A 161 16.93 10.76 1.49
C PHE A 161 15.97 10.36 0.35
N TYR A 162 15.13 9.35 0.53
CA TYR A 162 14.25 8.89 -0.56
C TYR A 162 13.04 9.81 -0.78
N PHE A 163 12.43 10.33 0.29
CA PHE A 163 11.17 11.07 0.20
C PHE A 163 11.37 12.56 0.40
N SER A 164 10.73 13.32 -0.48
CA SER A 164 10.72 14.79 -0.46
C SER A 164 9.41 15.36 0.05
N LYS A 165 8.35 14.53 0.10
CA LYS A 165 7.00 14.90 0.48
C LYS A 165 6.36 13.76 1.26
N TYR A 166 5.51 14.14 2.22
CA TYR A 166 4.84 13.24 3.14
C TYR A 166 3.39 13.67 3.30
N GLU A 167 2.46 12.73 3.09
CA GLU A 167 1.03 12.96 3.20
C GLU A 167 0.37 11.84 4.01
N LEU A 168 -0.58 12.20 4.88
CA LEU A 168 -1.30 11.26 5.72
C LEU A 168 -2.80 11.34 5.45
N ILE A 169 -3.44 10.20 5.18
CA ILE A 169 -4.91 10.10 5.13
C ILE A 169 -5.41 9.88 6.56
N ASN A 170 -6.16 10.84 7.11
CA ASN A 170 -6.69 10.73 8.47
C ASN A 170 -7.98 9.89 8.56
N LYS A 171 -8.45 9.62 9.79
CA LYS A 171 -9.70 8.88 10.07
C LYS A 171 -10.94 9.47 9.37
N GLN A 172 -10.96 10.77 9.12
CA GLN A 172 -12.03 11.47 8.41
C GLN A 172 -11.82 11.51 6.88
N LYS A 173 -10.89 10.71 6.35
CA LYS A 173 -10.57 10.59 4.91
C LYS A 173 -10.06 11.89 4.30
N LYS A 174 -9.40 12.73 5.08
CA LYS A 174 -8.76 13.97 4.63
C LYS A 174 -7.25 13.77 4.48
N ILE A 175 -6.68 14.42 3.47
CA ILE A 175 -5.23 14.45 3.25
C ILE A 175 -4.63 15.53 4.16
N ILE A 176 -3.64 15.14 4.95
CA ILE A 176 -2.86 16.01 5.83
C ILE A 176 -1.43 16.07 5.30
N GLN A 177 -0.96 17.27 4.98
CA GLN A 177 0.43 17.50 4.58
C GLN A 177 1.34 17.42 5.80
N CYS A 178 2.50 16.78 5.64
CA CYS A 178 3.50 16.63 6.67
C CYS A 178 4.84 17.24 6.20
N ASN A 179 5.50 17.96 7.10
CA ASN A 179 6.72 18.71 6.76
C ASN A 179 7.93 17.79 6.56
N ASN A 180 7.96 16.66 7.26
CA ASN A 180 9.01 15.65 7.23
C ASN A 180 8.46 14.35 7.86
N ILE A 181 9.29 13.30 7.88
CA ILE A 181 8.91 12.01 8.47
C ILE A 181 8.55 12.09 9.96
N CYS A 182 9.22 12.94 10.73
CA CYS A 182 8.91 13.10 12.17
C CYS A 182 7.52 13.72 12.38
N ASP A 183 7.15 14.72 11.57
CA ASP A 183 5.80 15.32 11.59
C ASP A 183 4.74 14.32 11.12
N PHE A 184 5.05 13.51 10.10
CA PHE A 184 4.19 12.42 9.63
C PHE A 184 3.88 11.42 10.75
N GLU A 185 4.90 10.91 11.43
CA GLU A 185 4.75 9.95 12.53
C GLU A 185 4.04 10.54 13.73
N LYS A 186 4.36 11.80 14.09
CA LYS A 186 3.67 12.51 15.17
C LYS A 186 2.17 12.61 14.90
N LYS A 187 1.79 13.09 13.71
CA LYS A 187 0.37 13.22 13.30
C LYS A 187 -0.31 11.86 13.24
N ARG A 188 0.38 10.83 12.76
CA ARG A 188 -0.14 9.45 12.74
C ARG A 188 -0.46 8.96 14.17
N GLY A 189 0.47 9.18 15.10
CA GLY A 189 0.28 8.87 16.52
C GLY A 189 -0.91 9.61 17.12
N GLU A 190 -1.06 10.91 16.89
CA GLU A 190 -2.20 11.73 17.35
C GLU A 190 -3.56 11.15 16.92
N PHE A 191 -3.62 10.49 15.76
CA PHE A 191 -4.85 9.83 15.30
C PHE A 191 -5.06 8.42 15.85
N ASN A 192 -4.01 7.74 16.33
CA ASN A 192 -4.08 6.36 16.82
C ASN A 192 -4.40 6.22 18.31
N TYR A 193 -4.33 7.29 19.10
CA TYR A 193 -4.61 7.27 20.54
C TYR A 193 -6.10 7.17 20.95
N ASP A 194 -7.00 6.73 20.06
CA ASP A 194 -8.25 6.12 20.52
C ASP A 194 -7.93 4.66 20.92
N SER A 195 -7.81 4.44 22.22
CA SER A 195 -7.32 3.27 22.96
C SER A 195 -8.01 1.91 22.69
N ASP A 196 -8.86 1.78 21.68
CA ASP A 196 -9.72 0.59 21.53
C ASP A 196 -9.12 -0.53 20.66
N TYR A 197 -7.96 -0.30 20.03
CA TYR A 197 -7.29 -1.32 19.19
C TYR A 197 -6.20 -2.14 19.93
N PHE A 198 -5.94 -1.86 21.20
CA PHE A 198 -5.05 -2.66 22.05
C PHE A 198 -5.76 -3.12 23.33
N SER A 199 -6.74 -4.01 23.16
CA SER A 199 -7.11 -4.96 24.22
C SER A 199 -6.77 -6.37 23.74
N PRO A 200 -5.58 -6.91 24.04
CA PRO A 200 -5.35 -8.34 23.92
C PRO A 200 -6.05 -9.01 25.12
N THR A 201 -7.37 -9.18 25.05
CA THR A 201 -8.03 -10.18 25.90
C THR A 201 -7.76 -11.55 25.27
N TYR A 202 -6.55 -12.05 25.50
CA TYR A 202 -6.38 -13.49 25.65
C TYR A 202 -6.78 -13.82 27.09
N GLU A 203 -8.06 -14.12 27.29
CA GLU A 203 -8.45 -14.91 28.46
C GLU A 203 -8.07 -16.37 28.19
N ALA A 204 -7.31 -16.93 29.13
CA ALA A 204 -6.84 -18.31 29.16
C ALA A 204 -7.96 -19.30 29.53
#